data_AF-A0AAW3CBL3-F1
#
_entry.id   AF-A0AAW3CBL3-F1
#
_cell.length_a   1.000
_cell.length_b   1.000
_cell.length_c   1.000
_cell.angle_alpha   90.00
_cell.angle_beta   90.00
_cell.angle_gamma   90.00
#
_symmetry.space_group_name_H-M   'P 1'
#
loop_
_entity.id
_entity.type
_entity.pdbx_description
1 polymer ?
#
loop_
_entity_poly.entity_id
_entity_poly.type
_entity_poly.pdbx_seq_one_letter_code
_entity_poly.pdbx_strand_id
1 'polypeptide(L)'
;MSDWEAVSRESEEVLAKPDIKGCHEILVKAYEGGNHHPEILWRLGRSYYEMANESTDPAVQEPYLKEGMELCKKSVEADPNNFASHKWLGILISEQKVGSKEKIANAYVIRDHFLKAVELNPNDATSLHCMGNWCFKILQVGWLERKAAALILGEPPSSTYEECLGYLLRSAEAGNTIYNSTMIGDAYAQQRMYDEARKWYQTAIDMPTCTELQKRNHEAAIAKMKKI
;
A
#
# COMPACT_ATOMS: atom_id res chain seq x y z
N MET A 1 12.57 20.55 -20.38
CA MET A 1 12.06 19.46 -19.51
C MET A 1 12.82 18.19 -19.87
N SER A 2 13.33 17.45 -18.88
CA SER A 2 13.85 16.11 -19.11
C SER A 2 12.72 15.19 -19.54
N ASP A 3 13.03 14.24 -20.42
CA ASP A 3 12.11 13.19 -20.83
C ASP A 3 11.70 12.33 -19.61
N TRP A 4 10.39 12.13 -19.41
CA TRP A 4 9.86 11.41 -18.25
C TRP A 4 10.31 9.95 -18.25
N GLU A 5 10.54 9.34 -19.42
CA GLU A 5 11.01 7.97 -19.53
C GLU A 5 12.43 7.83 -18.98
N ALA A 6 13.31 8.78 -19.32
CA ALA A 6 14.68 8.81 -18.84
C ALA A 6 14.74 9.02 -17.31
N VAL A 7 13.98 9.99 -16.79
CA VAL A 7 13.88 10.24 -15.34
C VAL A 7 13.33 9.01 -14.61
N SER A 8 12.27 8.40 -15.15
CA SER A 8 11.67 7.20 -14.54
C SER A 8 12.70 6.09 -14.47
N ARG A 9 13.39 5.77 -15.57
CA ARG A 9 14.44 4.74 -15.59
C ARG A 9 15.54 5.04 -14.57
N GLU A 10 16.06 6.26 -14.53
CA GLU A 10 17.12 6.66 -13.60
C GLU A 10 16.67 6.50 -12.14
N SER A 11 15.46 6.97 -11.79
CA SER A 11 14.92 6.85 -10.43
C SER A 11 14.72 5.38 -9.99
N GLU A 12 14.27 4.51 -10.89
CA GLU A 12 14.04 3.08 -10.58
C GLU A 12 15.37 2.30 -10.47
N GLU A 13 16.39 2.66 -11.24
CA GLU A 13 17.73 2.07 -11.13
C GLU A 13 18.38 2.34 -9.76
N VAL A 14 18.13 3.52 -9.19
CA VAL A 14 18.58 3.91 -7.86
C VAL A 14 17.76 3.20 -6.78
N LEU A 15 16.44 3.12 -6.93
CA LEU A 15 15.59 2.39 -6.00
C LEU A 15 15.91 0.88 -5.94
N ALA A 16 16.34 0.29 -7.06
CA ALA A 16 16.81 -1.09 -7.10
C ALA A 16 18.06 -1.35 -6.23
N LYS A 17 18.77 -0.29 -5.82
CA LYS A 17 19.92 -0.32 -4.89
C LYS A 17 19.54 0.18 -3.48
N PRO A 18 18.31 -0.12 -3.05
CA PRO A 18 17.58 0.50 -1.94
C PRO A 18 17.84 1.97 -1.57
N ASP A 19 18.24 2.83 -2.52
CA ASP A 19 18.52 4.23 -2.23
C ASP A 19 17.26 5.09 -2.40
N ILE A 20 16.41 5.06 -1.36
CA ILE A 20 15.14 5.81 -1.31
C ILE A 20 15.40 7.32 -1.46
N LYS A 21 16.43 7.83 -0.79
CA LYS A 21 16.73 9.27 -0.79
C LYS A 21 17.19 9.74 -2.18
N GLY A 22 18.09 9.01 -2.82
CA GLY A 22 18.54 9.33 -4.18
C GLY A 22 17.40 9.27 -5.20
N CYS A 23 16.53 8.26 -5.11
CA CYS A 23 15.30 8.16 -5.91
C CYS A 23 14.41 9.41 -5.72
N HIS A 24 14.18 9.81 -4.47
CA HIS A 24 13.39 10.99 -4.14
C HIS A 24 13.99 12.28 -4.72
N GLU A 25 15.30 12.49 -4.57
CA GLU A 25 16.00 13.68 -5.08
C GLU A 25 15.92 13.81 -6.61
N ILE A 26 16.04 12.70 -7.35
CA ILE A 26 15.88 12.67 -8.81
C ILE A 26 14.47 13.12 -9.21
N LEU A 27 13.45 12.58 -8.55
CA LEU A 27 12.04 12.86 -8.85
C LEU A 27 11.65 14.29 -8.47
N VAL A 28 12.13 14.82 -7.33
CA VAL A 28 11.93 16.22 -6.93
C VAL A 28 12.55 17.16 -7.96
N LYS A 29 13.80 16.91 -8.37
CA LYS A 29 14.49 17.74 -9.36
C LYS A 29 13.76 17.75 -10.71
N ALA A 30 13.20 16.62 -11.13
CA ALA A 30 12.41 16.54 -12.35
C ALA A 30 11.11 17.34 -12.25
N TYR A 31 10.41 17.22 -11.12
CA TYR A 31 9.18 17.97 -10.84
C TYR A 31 9.43 19.49 -10.79
N GLU A 32 10.43 19.94 -10.03
CA GLU A 32 10.84 21.36 -9.97
C GLU A 32 11.32 21.89 -11.34
N GLY A 33 11.89 21.01 -12.16
CA GLY A 33 12.25 21.29 -13.57
C GLY A 33 11.06 21.34 -14.54
N GLY A 34 9.84 21.21 -14.04
CA GLY A 34 8.58 21.33 -14.79
C GLY A 34 8.03 20.02 -15.36
N ASN A 35 8.64 18.86 -15.07
CA ASN A 35 8.11 17.59 -15.54
C ASN A 35 6.99 17.10 -14.62
N HIS A 36 5.75 17.43 -14.98
CA HIS A 36 4.54 17.02 -14.26
C HIS A 36 3.80 15.87 -14.98
N HIS A 37 4.50 15.05 -15.77
CA HIS A 37 3.89 13.90 -16.41
C HIS A 37 3.31 12.93 -15.36
N PRO A 38 2.15 12.27 -15.59
CA PRO A 38 1.54 11.35 -14.62
C PRO A 38 2.51 10.32 -14.05
N GLU A 39 3.39 9.78 -14.90
CA GLU A 39 4.45 8.82 -14.54
C GLU A 39 5.50 9.38 -13.57
N ILE A 40 5.76 10.69 -13.59
CA ILE A 40 6.60 11.34 -12.57
C ILE A 40 5.79 11.57 -11.30
N LEU A 41 4.54 12.04 -11.42
CA LEU A 41 3.72 12.41 -10.27
C LEU A 41 3.47 11.24 -9.31
N TRP A 42 3.07 10.06 -9.82
CA TRP A 42 2.83 8.93 -8.92
C TRP A 42 4.12 8.36 -8.35
N ARG A 43 5.24 8.37 -9.10
CA ARG A 43 6.56 7.95 -8.60
C ARG A 43 7.07 8.87 -7.51
N LEU A 44 6.91 10.18 -7.69
CA LEU A 44 7.24 11.16 -6.66
C LEU A 44 6.35 10.94 -5.43
N GLY A 45 5.03 10.73 -5.62
CA GLY A 45 4.11 10.37 -4.54
C GLY A 45 4.52 9.10 -3.77
N ARG A 46 4.95 8.04 -4.48
CA ARG A 46 5.57 6.85 -3.87
C ARG A 46 6.81 7.23 -3.04
N SER A 47 7.74 7.99 -3.62
CA SER A 47 8.99 8.32 -2.93
C SER A 47 8.74 9.12 -1.65
N TYR A 48 7.70 9.96 -1.61
CA TYR A 48 7.24 10.62 -0.39
C TYR A 48 6.73 9.62 0.66
N TYR A 49 5.95 8.61 0.26
CA TYR A 49 5.55 7.52 1.15
C TYR A 49 6.77 6.75 1.67
N GLU A 50 7.75 6.44 0.81
CA GLU A 50 8.97 5.72 1.21
C GLU A 50 9.80 6.56 2.21
N MET A 51 9.99 7.86 1.95
CA MET A 51 10.66 8.79 2.88
C MET A 51 9.94 8.90 4.23
N ALA A 52 8.61 8.93 4.25
CA ALA A 52 7.85 8.88 5.49
C ALA A 52 8.11 7.58 6.28
N ASN A 53 8.31 6.48 5.58
CA ASN A 53 8.55 5.19 6.20
C ASN A 53 9.99 4.99 6.69
N GLU A 54 10.92 5.91 6.42
CA GLU A 54 12.26 5.90 7.03
C GLU A 54 12.27 6.49 8.46
N SER A 55 11.11 6.91 8.96
CA SER A 55 10.91 7.39 10.33
C SER A 55 9.73 6.69 11.01
N THR A 56 9.66 6.80 12.34
CA THR A 56 8.49 6.47 13.16
C THR A 56 7.87 7.70 13.82
N ASP A 57 8.45 8.89 13.62
CA ASP A 57 7.96 10.15 14.20
C ASP A 57 6.82 10.72 13.35
N PRO A 58 5.58 10.79 13.86
CA PRO A 58 4.46 11.42 13.18
C PRO A 58 4.74 12.81 12.60
N ALA A 59 5.52 13.63 13.31
CA ALA A 59 5.82 14.99 12.88
C ALA A 59 6.68 15.01 11.60
N VAL A 60 7.46 13.95 11.37
CA VAL A 60 8.22 13.73 10.13
C VAL A 60 7.37 13.08 9.06
N GLN A 61 6.51 12.12 9.43
CA GLN A 61 5.71 11.34 8.48
C GLN A 61 4.59 12.15 7.82
N GLU A 62 3.82 12.89 8.60
CA GLU A 62 2.59 13.54 8.15
C GLU A 62 2.80 14.52 6.97
N PRO A 63 3.83 15.40 6.98
CA PRO A 63 4.08 16.29 5.84
C PRO A 63 4.37 15.52 4.54
N TYR A 64 5.19 14.47 4.61
CA TYR A 64 5.51 13.65 3.44
C TYR A 64 4.29 12.89 2.92
N LEU A 65 3.50 12.27 3.79
CA LEU A 65 2.29 11.55 3.39
C LEU A 65 1.26 12.49 2.76
N LYS A 66 1.13 13.71 3.26
CA LYS A 66 0.23 14.72 2.68
C LYS A 66 0.70 15.15 1.29
N GLU A 67 1.97 15.48 1.13
CA GLU A 67 2.52 15.91 -0.18
C GLU A 67 2.40 14.80 -1.22
N GLY A 68 2.76 13.56 -0.85
CA GLY A 68 2.62 12.41 -1.74
C GLY A 68 1.17 12.18 -2.18
N MET A 69 0.20 12.32 -1.27
CA MET A 69 -1.22 12.18 -1.58
C MET A 69 -1.69 13.19 -2.63
N GLU A 70 -1.32 14.48 -2.48
CA GLU A 70 -1.69 15.53 -3.43
C GLU A 70 -1.08 15.29 -4.81
N LEU A 71 0.15 14.78 -4.89
CA LEU A 71 0.79 14.41 -6.15
C LEU A 71 0.11 13.22 -6.84
N CYS A 72 -0.24 12.17 -6.09
CA CYS A 72 -0.97 11.03 -6.64
C CYS A 72 -2.38 11.42 -7.08
N LYS A 73 -3.03 12.37 -6.39
CA LYS A 73 -4.31 12.93 -6.83
C LYS A 73 -4.19 13.63 -8.18
N LYS A 74 -3.20 14.52 -8.35
CA LYS A 74 -2.90 15.16 -9.65
C LYS A 74 -2.58 14.13 -10.73
N SER A 75 -1.89 13.05 -10.38
CA SER A 75 -1.56 11.97 -11.32
C SER A 75 -2.82 11.27 -11.86
N VAL A 76 -3.77 10.92 -10.98
CA VAL A 76 -5.06 10.32 -11.37
C VAL A 76 -5.92 11.30 -12.18
N GLU A 77 -5.93 12.59 -11.81
CA GLU A 77 -6.65 13.62 -12.57
C GLU A 77 -6.10 13.78 -13.99
N ALA A 78 -4.78 13.64 -14.17
CA ALA A 78 -4.12 13.76 -15.46
C ALA A 78 -4.22 12.47 -16.32
N ASP A 79 -4.19 11.29 -15.71
CA ASP A 79 -4.42 10.00 -16.39
C ASP A 79 -5.21 9.02 -15.50
N PRO A 80 -6.54 8.93 -15.66
CA PRO A 80 -7.39 8.04 -14.88
C PRO A 80 -7.28 6.55 -15.30
N ASN A 81 -6.51 6.23 -16.34
CA ASN A 81 -6.24 4.84 -16.75
C ASN A 81 -4.87 4.36 -16.28
N ASN A 82 -4.20 5.12 -15.41
CA ASN A 82 -2.93 4.73 -14.82
C ASN A 82 -3.13 3.90 -13.54
N PHE A 83 -2.86 2.59 -13.62
CA PHE A 83 -3.03 1.69 -12.48
C PHE A 83 -2.16 2.09 -11.27
N ALA A 84 -0.94 2.59 -11.51
CA ALA A 84 0.01 2.94 -10.45
C ALA A 84 -0.44 4.22 -9.72
N SER A 85 -1.00 5.20 -10.44
CA SER A 85 -1.60 6.39 -9.84
C SER A 85 -2.75 6.04 -8.91
N HIS A 86 -3.67 5.18 -9.34
CA HIS A 86 -4.76 4.69 -8.51
C HIS A 86 -4.25 3.92 -7.28
N LYS A 87 -3.29 3.01 -7.46
CA LYS A 87 -2.65 2.26 -6.38
C LYS A 87 -2.07 3.19 -5.32
N TRP A 88 -1.19 4.11 -5.72
CA TRP A 88 -0.49 4.97 -4.76
C TRP A 88 -1.41 5.98 -4.10
N LEU A 89 -2.42 6.51 -4.82
CA LEU A 89 -3.43 7.35 -4.20
C LEU A 89 -4.20 6.61 -3.11
N GLY A 90 -4.66 5.38 -3.38
CA GLY A 90 -5.35 4.56 -2.38
C GLY A 90 -4.49 4.27 -1.14
N ILE A 91 -3.20 3.95 -1.34
CA ILE A 91 -2.24 3.75 -0.24
C ILE A 91 -2.12 5.02 0.59
N LEU A 92 -1.85 6.16 -0.03
CA LEU A 92 -1.62 7.43 0.66
C LEU A 92 -2.87 7.97 1.38
N ILE A 93 -4.08 7.75 0.83
CA ILE A 93 -5.34 8.03 1.54
C ILE A 93 -5.46 7.14 2.79
N SER A 94 -5.04 5.88 2.71
CA SER A 94 -5.14 4.93 3.84
C SER A 94 -4.21 5.24 5.01
N GLU A 95 -3.13 5.99 4.77
CA GLU A 95 -2.17 6.45 5.78
C GLU A 95 -2.60 7.75 6.49
N GLN A 96 -3.63 8.44 5.98
CA GLN A 96 -4.05 9.72 6.58
C GLN A 96 -4.67 9.54 7.95
N LYS A 97 -4.27 10.38 8.90
CA LYS A 97 -4.87 10.43 10.25
C LYS A 97 -6.13 11.28 10.22
N VAL A 98 -7.24 10.61 9.98
CA VAL A 98 -8.57 11.22 9.89
C VAL A 98 -9.49 10.76 11.00
N GLY A 99 -10.54 11.55 11.30
CA GLY A 99 -11.56 11.18 12.28
C GLY A 99 -12.37 9.95 11.84
N SER A 100 -13.03 9.26 12.77
CA SER A 100 -13.73 8.00 12.50
C SER A 100 -14.75 8.06 11.36
N LYS A 101 -15.49 9.17 11.23
CA LYS A 101 -16.47 9.35 10.14
C LYS A 101 -15.79 9.37 8.77
N GLU A 102 -14.70 10.12 8.66
CA GLU A 102 -13.92 10.23 7.42
C GLU A 102 -13.18 8.94 7.12
N LYS A 103 -12.67 8.24 8.14
CA LYS A 103 -12.07 6.91 7.98
C LYS A 103 -13.03 5.90 7.33
N ILE A 104 -14.30 5.92 7.76
CA ILE A 104 -15.34 5.06 7.17
C ILE A 104 -15.60 5.47 5.72
N ALA A 105 -15.74 6.76 5.42
CA ALA A 105 -15.94 7.23 4.05
C ALA A 105 -14.75 6.88 3.13
N ASN A 106 -13.52 7.10 3.61
CA ASN A 106 -12.29 6.79 2.90
C ASN A 106 -12.16 5.29 2.61
N ALA A 107 -12.72 4.40 3.43
CA ALA A 107 -12.69 2.96 3.14
C ALA A 107 -13.32 2.61 1.78
N TYR A 108 -14.36 3.33 1.33
CA TYR A 108 -14.97 3.14 0.01
C TYR A 108 -14.08 3.71 -1.09
N VAL A 109 -13.58 4.94 -0.89
CA VAL A 109 -12.69 5.61 -1.86
C VAL A 109 -11.43 4.78 -2.10
N ILE A 110 -10.80 4.30 -1.02
CA ILE A 110 -9.62 3.43 -1.06
C ILE A 110 -9.92 2.15 -1.83
N ARG A 111 -11.04 1.48 -1.54
CA ARG A 111 -11.47 0.28 -2.25
C ARG A 111 -11.59 0.54 -3.75
N ASP A 112 -12.27 1.61 -4.13
CA ASP A 112 -12.56 1.90 -5.53
C ASP A 112 -11.28 2.20 -6.32
N HIS A 113 -10.31 2.91 -5.71
CA HIS A 113 -8.98 3.08 -6.30
C HIS A 113 -8.22 1.76 -6.44
N PHE A 114 -8.21 0.91 -5.42
CA PHE A 114 -7.53 -0.38 -5.49
C PHE A 114 -8.17 -1.33 -6.51
N LEU A 115 -9.51 -1.40 -6.57
CA LEU A 115 -10.23 -2.17 -7.58
C LEU A 115 -9.90 -1.66 -8.98
N LYS A 116 -9.87 -0.34 -9.19
CA LYS A 116 -9.49 0.23 -10.50
C LYS A 116 -8.03 -0.11 -10.86
N ALA A 117 -7.12 -0.08 -9.89
CA ALA A 117 -5.73 -0.48 -10.10
C ALA A 117 -5.61 -1.97 -10.50
N VAL A 118 -6.37 -2.86 -9.86
CA VAL A 118 -6.42 -4.29 -10.21
C VAL A 118 -7.10 -4.52 -11.57
N GLU A 119 -8.13 -3.76 -11.92
CA GLU A 119 -8.78 -3.82 -13.24
C GLU A 119 -7.80 -3.45 -14.35
N LEU A 120 -7.04 -2.35 -14.18
CA LEU A 120 -6.09 -1.85 -15.15
C LEU A 120 -4.82 -2.71 -15.23
N ASN A 121 -4.38 -3.29 -14.11
CA ASN A 121 -3.26 -4.24 -14.07
C ASN A 121 -3.53 -5.38 -13.07
N PRO A 122 -4.10 -6.51 -13.53
CA PRO A 122 -4.51 -7.62 -12.66
C PRO A 122 -3.35 -8.44 -12.07
N ASN A 123 -2.12 -8.18 -12.52
CA ASN A 123 -0.90 -8.86 -12.08
C ASN A 123 0.03 -7.94 -11.26
N ASP A 124 -0.40 -6.72 -10.90
CA ASP A 124 0.40 -5.90 -10.00
C ASP A 124 0.32 -6.43 -8.56
N ALA A 125 1.44 -6.95 -8.05
CA ALA A 125 1.51 -7.56 -6.73
C ALA A 125 1.04 -6.60 -5.62
N THR A 126 1.39 -5.31 -5.71
CA THR A 126 1.04 -4.33 -4.69
C THR A 126 -0.46 -4.00 -4.72
N SER A 127 -1.07 -3.81 -5.88
CA SER A 127 -2.53 -3.59 -5.99
C SER A 127 -3.34 -4.76 -5.45
N LEU A 128 -2.90 -5.99 -5.74
CA LEU A 128 -3.50 -7.21 -5.18
C LEU A 128 -3.34 -7.27 -3.65
N HIS A 129 -2.14 -6.98 -3.14
CA HIS A 129 -1.90 -6.89 -1.70
C HIS A 129 -2.81 -5.86 -1.03
N CYS A 130 -2.93 -4.66 -1.62
CA CYS A 130 -3.78 -3.59 -1.12
C CYS A 130 -5.26 -4.00 -1.05
N MET A 131 -5.78 -4.72 -2.05
CA MET A 131 -7.12 -5.29 -1.99
C MET A 131 -7.27 -6.33 -0.89
N GLY A 132 -6.30 -7.25 -0.74
CA GLY A 132 -6.28 -8.21 0.36
C GLY A 132 -6.26 -7.54 1.73
N ASN A 133 -5.46 -6.49 1.91
CA ASN A 133 -5.38 -5.69 3.12
C ASN A 133 -6.71 -4.99 3.43
N TRP A 134 -7.34 -4.42 2.41
CA TRP A 134 -8.67 -3.86 2.54
C TRP A 134 -9.69 -4.92 3.01
N CYS A 135 -9.74 -6.09 2.37
CA CYS A 135 -10.61 -7.20 2.78
C CYS A 135 -10.38 -7.60 4.24
N PHE A 136 -9.11 -7.77 4.63
CA PHE A 136 -8.74 -8.14 6.00
C PHE A 136 -9.17 -7.09 7.03
N LYS A 137 -9.00 -5.80 6.73
CA LYS A 137 -9.47 -4.71 7.60
C LYS A 137 -11.00 -4.70 7.72
N ILE A 138 -11.73 -4.94 6.64
CA ILE A 138 -13.21 -5.04 6.67
C ILE A 138 -13.69 -6.20 7.54
N LEU A 139 -13.00 -7.36 7.50
CA LEU A 139 -13.31 -8.50 8.36
C LEU A 139 -13.16 -8.18 9.86
N GLN A 140 -12.30 -7.22 10.20
CA GLN A 140 -12.07 -6.77 11.58
C GLN A 140 -13.08 -5.71 12.06
N VAL A 141 -13.86 -5.10 11.17
CA VAL A 141 -14.86 -4.09 11.54
C VAL A 141 -15.99 -4.75 12.33
N GLY A 142 -16.21 -4.24 13.55
CA GLY A 142 -17.22 -4.75 14.47
C GLY A 142 -18.65 -4.51 13.99
N TRP A 143 -19.60 -5.27 14.52
CA TRP A 143 -21.02 -5.12 14.16
C TRP A 143 -21.60 -3.73 14.46
N LEU A 144 -21.19 -3.11 15.58
CA LEU A 144 -21.62 -1.76 15.95
C LEU A 144 -21.11 -0.71 14.95
N GLU A 145 -19.85 -0.83 14.55
CA GLU A 145 -19.22 0.08 13.57
C GLU A 145 -19.87 -0.07 12.20
N ARG A 146 -20.16 -1.30 11.75
CA ARG A 146 -20.90 -1.55 10.50
C ARG A 146 -22.28 -0.91 10.51
N LYS A 147 -23.02 -1.03 11.62
CA LYS A 147 -24.33 -0.38 11.75
C LYS A 147 -24.25 1.15 11.70
N ALA A 148 -23.27 1.73 12.36
CA ALA A 148 -23.06 3.19 12.34
C ALA A 148 -22.70 3.67 10.93
N ALA A 149 -21.82 2.95 10.22
CA ALA A 149 -21.48 3.23 8.83
C ALA A 149 -22.72 3.16 7.92
N ALA A 150 -23.59 2.18 8.15
CA ALA A 150 -24.74 1.95 7.30
C ALA A 150 -25.75 3.11 7.31
N LEU A 151 -25.95 3.71 8.49
CA LEU A 151 -26.84 4.86 8.67
C LEU A 151 -26.37 6.12 7.91
N ILE A 152 -25.07 6.22 7.61
CA ILE A 152 -24.46 7.40 7.00
C ILE A 152 -24.24 7.18 5.50
N LEU A 153 -23.84 5.98 5.10
CA LEU A 153 -23.28 5.70 3.77
C LEU A 153 -24.03 4.59 3.00
N GLY A 154 -25.09 4.00 3.56
CA GLY A 154 -25.86 2.94 2.90
C GLY A 154 -25.39 1.53 3.28
N GLU A 155 -25.21 0.62 2.33
CA GLU A 155 -24.76 -0.73 2.66
C GLU A 155 -23.25 -0.75 2.96
N PRO A 156 -22.80 -1.14 4.17
CA PRO A 156 -21.39 -1.15 4.51
C PRO A 156 -20.65 -2.22 3.71
N PRO A 157 -19.39 -1.98 3.33
CA PRO A 157 -18.60 -2.98 2.63
C PRO A 157 -18.52 -4.26 3.48
N SER A 158 -18.60 -5.39 2.78
CA SER A 158 -18.37 -6.71 3.36
C SER A 158 -17.27 -7.41 2.58
N SER A 159 -16.64 -8.39 3.22
CA SER A 159 -15.70 -9.28 2.57
C SER A 159 -15.63 -10.62 3.32
N THR A 160 -14.96 -11.60 2.73
CA THR A 160 -14.73 -12.93 3.30
C THR A 160 -13.23 -13.23 3.43
N TYR A 161 -12.86 -14.20 4.26
CA TYR A 161 -11.48 -14.69 4.32
C TYR A 161 -11.03 -15.32 2.99
N GLU A 162 -11.96 -15.90 2.22
CA GLU A 162 -11.68 -16.46 0.90
C GLU A 162 -11.27 -15.37 -0.10
N GLU A 163 -12.03 -14.27 -0.19
CA GLU A 163 -11.67 -13.12 -1.03
C GLU A 163 -10.33 -12.51 -0.59
N CYS A 164 -10.15 -12.32 0.72
CA CYS A 164 -8.93 -11.79 1.30
C CYS A 164 -7.71 -12.63 0.90
N LEU A 165 -7.75 -13.95 1.16
CA LEU A 165 -6.68 -14.87 0.80
C LEU A 165 -6.49 -14.96 -0.71
N GLY A 166 -7.56 -14.93 -1.50
CA GLY A 166 -7.50 -14.94 -2.97
C GLY A 166 -6.66 -13.79 -3.52
N TYR A 167 -6.85 -12.56 -3.00
CA TYR A 167 -6.02 -11.42 -3.39
C TYR A 167 -4.58 -11.53 -2.91
N LEU A 168 -4.36 -11.91 -1.64
CA LEU A 168 -3.02 -11.97 -1.06
C LEU A 168 -2.15 -13.08 -1.66
N LEU A 169 -2.74 -14.24 -1.96
CA LEU A 169 -2.04 -15.36 -2.60
C LEU A 169 -1.64 -14.99 -4.04
N ARG A 170 -2.54 -14.37 -4.81
CA ARG A 170 -2.20 -13.83 -6.13
C ARG A 170 -1.12 -12.76 -6.07
N SER A 171 -1.13 -11.92 -5.04
CA SER A 171 -0.04 -10.96 -4.80
C SER A 171 1.31 -11.67 -4.58
N ALA A 172 1.31 -12.76 -3.79
CA ALA A 172 2.50 -13.55 -3.55
C ALA A 172 3.03 -14.20 -4.84
N GLU A 173 2.15 -14.71 -5.70
CA GLU A 173 2.51 -15.27 -7.01
C GLU A 173 3.11 -14.21 -7.95
N ALA A 174 2.57 -12.98 -7.94
CA ALA A 174 3.02 -11.90 -8.81
C ALA A 174 4.34 -11.24 -8.37
N GLY A 175 4.63 -11.22 -7.07
CA GLY A 175 5.80 -10.52 -6.52
C GLY A 175 5.70 -10.39 -5.01
N ASN A 176 5.96 -11.48 -4.30
CA ASN A 176 5.74 -11.54 -2.86
C ASN A 176 6.64 -10.58 -2.06
N THR A 177 6.14 -10.15 -0.91
CA THR A 177 6.86 -9.29 0.05
C THR A 177 6.74 -9.83 1.47
N ILE A 178 7.59 -9.34 2.37
CA ILE A 178 7.54 -9.64 3.81
C ILE A 178 6.15 -9.29 4.36
N TYR A 179 5.64 -8.11 3.99
CA TYR A 179 4.36 -7.62 4.48
C TYR A 179 3.20 -8.49 4.00
N ASN A 180 3.18 -8.83 2.70
CA ASN A 180 2.14 -9.69 2.13
C ASN A 180 2.16 -11.09 2.75
N SER A 181 3.33 -11.71 2.87
CA SER A 181 3.50 -13.02 3.51
C SER A 181 3.01 -13.03 4.96
N THR A 182 3.36 -11.98 5.72
CA THR A 182 2.89 -11.82 7.10
C THR A 182 1.36 -11.71 7.15
N MET A 183 0.76 -10.96 6.22
CA MET A 183 -0.69 -10.79 6.16
C MET A 183 -1.44 -12.08 5.78
N ILE A 184 -0.87 -12.91 4.90
CA ILE A 184 -1.42 -14.23 4.60
C ILE A 184 -1.39 -15.09 5.87
N GLY A 185 -0.28 -15.05 6.62
CA GLY A 185 -0.18 -15.72 7.91
C GLY A 185 -1.24 -15.26 8.91
N ASP A 186 -1.50 -13.94 8.96
CA ASP A 186 -2.56 -13.36 9.79
C ASP A 186 -3.96 -13.87 9.39
N ALA A 187 -4.26 -13.91 8.10
CA ALA A 187 -5.54 -14.39 7.58
C ALA A 187 -5.79 -15.88 7.90
N TYR A 188 -4.76 -16.72 7.83
CA TYR A 188 -4.86 -18.12 8.27
C TYR A 188 -4.99 -18.24 9.79
N ALA A 189 -4.20 -17.47 10.56
CA ALA A 189 -4.24 -17.51 12.02
C ALA A 189 -5.62 -17.11 12.59
N GLN A 190 -6.28 -16.13 11.98
CA GLN A 190 -7.63 -15.71 12.36
C GLN A 190 -8.69 -16.80 12.14
N GLN A 191 -8.43 -17.72 11.21
CA GLN A 191 -9.25 -18.91 10.97
C GLN A 191 -8.76 -20.14 11.77
N ARG A 192 -7.79 -19.96 12.67
CA ARG A 192 -7.15 -21.01 13.48
C ARG A 192 -6.42 -22.08 12.64
N MET A 193 -6.06 -21.75 11.40
CA MET A 193 -5.24 -22.56 10.51
C MET A 193 -3.76 -22.29 10.82
N TYR A 194 -3.31 -22.75 11.99
CA TYR A 194 -2.01 -22.34 12.54
C TYR A 194 -0.82 -22.92 11.77
N ASP A 195 -0.96 -24.11 11.19
CA ASP A 195 0.12 -24.73 10.40
C ASP A 195 0.40 -23.93 9.11
N GLU A 196 -0.66 -23.50 8.43
CA GLU A 196 -0.59 -22.60 7.27
C GLU A 196 -0.03 -21.24 7.68
N ALA A 197 -0.51 -20.68 8.80
CA ALA A 197 -0.03 -19.41 9.32
C ALA A 197 1.49 -19.45 9.59
N ARG A 198 2.00 -20.52 10.22
CA ARG A 198 3.43 -20.70 10.46
C ARG A 198 4.25 -20.73 9.18
N LYS A 199 3.78 -21.44 8.14
CA LYS A 199 4.47 -21.50 6.83
C LYS A 199 4.65 -20.10 6.23
N TRP A 200 3.60 -19.28 6.29
CA TRP A 200 3.63 -17.92 5.74
C TRP A 200 4.43 -16.93 6.57
N TYR A 201 4.39 -17.02 7.91
CA TYR A 201 5.30 -16.24 8.75
C TYR A 201 6.76 -16.63 8.52
N GLN A 202 7.06 -17.92 8.41
CA GLN A 202 8.42 -18.37 8.09
C GLN A 202 8.87 -17.84 6.72
N THR A 203 8.00 -17.90 5.71
CA THR A 203 8.25 -17.31 4.39
C THR A 203 8.60 -15.81 4.48
N ALA A 204 7.91 -15.05 5.35
CA ALA A 204 8.23 -13.64 5.58
C ALA A 204 9.60 -13.45 6.28
N ILE A 205 9.95 -14.33 7.22
CA ILE A 205 11.18 -14.27 8.02
C ILE A 205 12.42 -14.63 7.18
N ASP A 206 12.27 -15.51 6.19
CA ASP A 206 13.37 -15.96 5.34
C ASP A 206 13.72 -14.94 4.22
N MET A 207 12.91 -13.90 4.04
CA MET A 207 13.17 -12.84 3.06
C MET A 207 14.22 -11.84 3.55
N PRO A 208 15.06 -11.30 2.64
CA PRO A 208 16.04 -10.28 2.99
C PRO A 208 15.37 -8.95 3.38
N THR A 209 16.01 -8.21 4.30
CA THR A 209 15.59 -6.87 4.70
C THR A 209 16.64 -5.83 4.29
N CYS A 210 16.21 -4.77 3.63
CA CYS A 210 17.07 -3.69 3.16
C CYS A 210 16.64 -2.32 3.71
N THR A 211 15.33 -2.06 3.81
CA THR A 211 14.78 -0.79 4.30
C THR A 211 14.29 -0.87 5.75
N GLU A 212 14.09 0.26 6.41
CA GLU A 212 13.56 0.29 7.78
C GLU A 212 12.13 -0.28 7.85
N LEU A 213 11.31 -0.05 6.82
CA LEU A 213 9.99 -0.68 6.71
C LEU A 213 10.08 -2.20 6.63
N GLN A 214 11.00 -2.75 5.84
CA GLN A 214 11.18 -4.20 5.72
C GLN A 214 11.65 -4.81 7.04
N LYS A 215 12.59 -4.16 7.75
CA LYS A 215 13.03 -4.60 9.09
C LYS A 215 11.87 -4.65 10.08
N ARG A 216 11.06 -3.59 10.15
CA ARG A 216 9.87 -3.56 11.04
C ARG A 216 8.85 -4.65 10.69
N ASN A 217 8.60 -4.89 9.40
CA ASN A 217 7.71 -5.97 8.97
C ASN A 217 8.26 -7.36 9.32
N HIS A 218 9.58 -7.55 9.21
CA HIS A 218 10.26 -8.79 9.58
C HIS A 218 10.16 -9.07 11.09
N GLU A 219 10.43 -8.07 11.93
CA GLU A 219 10.26 -8.17 13.38
C GLU A 219 8.82 -8.50 13.78
N ALA A 220 7.84 -7.89 13.08
CA ALA A 220 6.43 -8.20 13.29
C ALA A 220 6.08 -9.66 12.94
N ALA A 221 6.65 -10.20 11.86
CA ALA A 221 6.48 -11.60 11.47
C ALA A 221 7.05 -12.56 12.53
N ILE A 222 8.26 -12.28 13.03
CA ILE A 222 8.88 -13.05 14.14
C ILE A 222 7.99 -13.02 15.38
N ALA A 223 7.49 -11.84 15.75
CA ALA A 223 6.65 -11.68 16.93
C ALA A 223 5.32 -12.44 16.80
N LYS A 224 4.72 -12.47 15.60
CA LYS A 224 3.50 -13.24 15.32
C LYS A 224 3.75 -14.75 15.35
N MET A 225 4.86 -15.22 14.76
CA MET A 225 5.22 -16.64 14.76
C MET A 225 5.40 -17.21 16.18
N LYS A 226 5.90 -16.41 17.13
CA LYS A 226 6.05 -16.80 18.54
C LYS A 226 4.73 -16.92 19.32
N LYS A 227 3.65 -16.31 18.82
CA LYS A 227 2.35 -16.23 19.52
C LYS A 227 1.38 -17.34 19.14
N ILE A 228 1.63 -18.02 18.03
CA ILE A 228 0.79 -19.10 17.53
C ILE A 228 1.42 -20.45 17.79
#